data_AF-A0A640T9R9-F1
#
_entry.id   AF-A0A640T9R9-F1
#
_cell.length_a   1.000
_cell.length_b   1.000
_cell.length_c   1.000
_cell.angle_alpha   90.00
_cell.angle_beta   90.00
_cell.angle_gamma   90.00
#
_symmetry.space_group_name_H-M   'P 1'
#
loop_
_entity.id
_entity.type
_entity.pdbx_description
1 polymer ?
#
loop_
_entity_poly.entity_id
_entity_poly.type
_entity_poly.pdbx_seq_one_letter_code
_entity_poly.pdbx_strand_id
1 'polypeptide(L)'
;MSTGPALPSIPDAQLSPTLATRVSRALALATRHTLSTQRDNGSWLATPAPRITETALCTLALARSPHPGAARAAERGRAWLAHGAAPQNHHPVAHAVETALLSLALDTGGPIDVSHPSFADRALSARARLLQAIALYTGRATSGGTGPAALRTQLATTVASQGRLKRWTRVELWSAHALVEAHFGDRIAARHAARMVADQQSLSGDFFANPVTTALAGLALQAAAPGTAAARRCAEYLLTSQLPDGTWRFSTSDVWDTALTMRAFHGSAAFDRHGLPSAVAFLAAAQNPDGGWPYRLGVESDNDTTAAVLIALGGASGAPEPTLRAGLRHLARQQTADGLWRTWQSAGDPPVDDVVAHVVTALDRHSDRHRVQLAAARGWLTERLREQGCWHPGWYRGLPYATAEVLPALAAAVPEGGHPAARTLAACRNADGGWPVEATGPSAPAATGLALTALEHGGLFGEEHWAPGLGYLVENQRDDGTWPGVPLMYGPRPLLTHYPTHTQAFSVGGLLAGQRRLHHAAGPTASTHKED
;
A
#
# COMPACT_ATOMS: atom_id res chain seq x y z
N MET A 1 21.63 -27.80 12.10
CA MET A 1 20.96 -27.51 13.38
C MET A 1 21.84 -26.53 14.16
N SER A 2 21.61 -25.24 13.98
CA SER A 2 22.23 -24.18 14.79
C SER A 2 21.10 -23.53 15.58
N THR A 3 21.06 -23.80 16.87
CA THR A 3 20.12 -23.20 17.82
C THR A 3 20.49 -21.73 17.96
N GLY A 4 19.62 -20.84 17.48
CA GLY A 4 19.76 -19.39 17.73
C GLY A 4 19.80 -19.10 19.24
N PRO A 5 20.29 -17.92 19.63
CA PRO A 5 20.40 -17.57 21.05
C PRO A 5 19.03 -17.63 21.72
N ALA A 6 18.98 -18.32 22.86
CA ALA A 6 17.77 -18.40 23.68
C ALA A 6 17.35 -16.98 24.09
N LEU A 7 16.12 -16.61 23.71
CA LEU A 7 15.48 -15.37 24.16
C LEU A 7 15.47 -15.36 25.69
N PRO A 8 15.74 -14.22 26.35
CA PRO A 8 15.75 -14.14 27.80
C PRO A 8 14.40 -14.60 28.39
N SER A 9 14.47 -15.44 29.42
CA SER A 9 13.33 -15.93 30.19
C SER A 9 12.60 -14.76 30.86
N ILE A 10 11.31 -14.60 30.55
CA ILE A 10 10.47 -13.47 30.98
C ILE A 10 9.80 -13.81 32.33
N PRO A 11 9.94 -12.97 33.37
CA PRO A 11 9.13 -13.08 34.59
C PRO A 11 7.65 -12.73 34.33
N ASP A 12 6.77 -13.63 34.74
CA ASP A 12 5.30 -13.57 34.91
C ASP A 12 4.50 -12.53 34.11
N ALA A 13 3.82 -13.02 33.06
CA ALA A 13 2.61 -12.39 32.52
C ALA A 13 1.41 -13.31 32.81
N GLN A 14 0.73 -13.12 33.95
CA GLN A 14 -0.55 -13.80 34.21
C GLN A 14 -1.70 -13.11 33.48
N LEU A 15 -1.63 -13.07 32.14
CA LEU A 15 -2.79 -12.71 31.34
C LEU A 15 -3.92 -13.71 31.63
N SER A 16 -5.12 -13.20 31.96
CA SER A 16 -6.26 -14.01 32.39
C SER A 16 -6.53 -15.21 31.45
N PRO A 17 -6.75 -16.43 31.97
CA PRO A 17 -7.14 -17.61 31.17
C PRO A 17 -8.35 -17.36 30.25
N THR A 18 -9.26 -16.48 30.68
CA THR A 18 -10.40 -16.02 29.90
C THR A 18 -9.97 -15.26 28.65
N LEU A 19 -8.98 -14.35 28.76
CA LEU A 19 -8.45 -13.60 27.62
C LEU A 19 -7.72 -14.53 26.64
N ALA A 20 -6.96 -15.50 27.14
CA ALA A 20 -6.27 -16.48 26.30
C ALA A 20 -7.24 -17.30 25.42
N THR A 21 -8.35 -17.73 26.02
CA THR A 21 -9.43 -18.44 25.32
C THR A 21 -10.08 -17.55 24.26
N ARG A 22 -10.35 -16.29 24.58
CA ARG A 22 -10.94 -15.31 23.65
C ARG A 22 -10.00 -15.01 22.47
N VAL A 23 -8.71 -14.82 22.71
CA VAL A 23 -7.69 -14.61 21.66
C VAL A 23 -7.61 -15.83 20.73
N SER A 24 -7.59 -17.04 21.29
CA SER A 24 -7.57 -18.28 20.51
C SER A 24 -8.80 -18.42 19.62
N ARG A 25 -9.99 -18.10 20.15
CA ARG A 25 -11.23 -18.07 19.36
C ARG A 25 -11.16 -17.03 18.25
N ALA A 26 -10.67 -15.82 18.54
CA ALA A 26 -10.56 -14.76 17.55
C ALA A 26 -9.63 -15.14 16.40
N LEU A 27 -8.48 -15.74 16.70
CA LEU A 27 -7.54 -16.26 15.71
C LEU A 27 -8.14 -17.39 14.86
N ALA A 28 -8.93 -18.28 15.46
CA ALA A 28 -9.60 -19.35 14.73
C ALA A 28 -10.64 -18.81 13.73
N LEU A 29 -11.42 -17.80 14.12
CA LEU A 29 -12.37 -17.11 13.22
C LEU A 29 -11.64 -16.38 12.08
N ALA A 30 -10.60 -15.62 12.41
CA ALA A 30 -9.79 -14.91 11.43
C ALA A 30 -9.12 -15.86 10.42
N THR A 31 -8.59 -16.99 10.90
CA THR A 31 -7.96 -18.02 10.04
C THR A 31 -8.99 -18.66 9.13
N ARG A 32 -10.19 -18.97 9.64
CA ARG A 32 -11.29 -19.51 8.81
C ARG A 32 -11.69 -18.52 7.71
N HIS A 33 -11.86 -17.25 8.06
CA HIS A 33 -12.17 -16.20 7.10
C HIS A 33 -11.10 -16.11 6.00
N THR A 34 -9.83 -16.00 6.39
CA THR A 34 -8.70 -15.93 5.46
C THR A 34 -8.65 -17.14 4.54
N LEU A 35 -8.80 -18.35 5.06
CA LEU A 35 -8.81 -19.56 4.22
C LEU A 35 -10.00 -19.58 3.26
N SER A 36 -11.18 -19.12 3.70
CA SER A 36 -12.38 -19.09 2.83
C SER A 36 -12.31 -18.06 1.70
N THR A 37 -11.39 -17.09 1.80
CA THR A 37 -11.19 -16.03 0.80
C THR A 37 -9.95 -16.24 -0.06
N GLN A 38 -9.21 -17.33 0.14
CA GLN A 38 -8.12 -17.70 -0.75
C GLN A 38 -8.69 -18.12 -2.11
N ARG A 39 -8.13 -17.57 -3.18
CA ARG A 39 -8.52 -17.88 -4.55
C ARG A 39 -7.90 -19.21 -5.01
N ASP A 40 -8.45 -19.78 -6.08
CA ASP A 40 -7.97 -21.03 -6.67
C ASP A 40 -6.49 -20.99 -7.09
N ASN A 41 -6.01 -19.81 -7.49
CA ASN A 41 -4.60 -19.60 -7.84
C ASN A 41 -3.68 -19.40 -6.62
N GLY A 42 -4.20 -19.53 -5.39
CA GLY A 42 -3.47 -19.41 -4.13
C GLY A 42 -3.33 -17.99 -3.58
N SER A 43 -3.80 -16.97 -4.30
CA SER A 43 -3.66 -15.58 -3.89
C SER A 43 -4.82 -15.08 -3.04
N TRP A 44 -4.55 -14.00 -2.30
CA TRP A 44 -5.57 -13.12 -1.74
C TRP A 44 -5.59 -11.81 -2.51
N LEU A 45 -6.77 -11.26 -2.73
CA LEU A 45 -6.93 -9.84 -3.04
C LEU A 45 -8.24 -9.34 -2.44
N ALA A 46 -8.27 -8.07 -2.06
CA ALA A 46 -9.51 -7.37 -1.76
C ALA A 46 -9.76 -6.22 -2.75
N THR A 47 -11.04 -5.99 -3.02
CA THR A 47 -11.49 -4.76 -3.66
C THR A 47 -11.35 -3.60 -2.67
N PRO A 48 -10.58 -2.55 -2.97
CA PRO A 48 -10.41 -1.43 -2.06
C PRO A 48 -11.70 -0.63 -1.86
N ALA A 49 -11.76 0.16 -0.79
CA ALA A 49 -12.86 1.10 -0.56
C ALA A 49 -12.97 2.14 -1.70
N PRO A 50 -14.17 2.67 -2.00
CA PRO A 50 -14.34 3.74 -2.97
C PRO A 50 -13.57 4.99 -2.56
N ARG A 51 -13.15 5.77 -3.57
CA ARG A 51 -12.62 7.12 -3.35
C ARG A 51 -13.13 8.09 -4.40
N ILE A 52 -13.04 9.37 -4.06
CA ILE A 52 -13.33 10.46 -4.99
C ILE A 52 -12.38 10.39 -6.17
N THR A 53 -11.08 10.19 -5.94
CA THR A 53 -10.05 10.26 -7.00
C THR A 53 -10.38 9.40 -8.22
N GLU A 54 -10.57 8.09 -8.06
CA GLU A 54 -10.92 7.18 -9.16
C GLU A 54 -12.28 7.51 -9.75
N THR A 55 -13.29 7.66 -8.88
CA THR A 55 -14.67 7.79 -9.32
C THR A 55 -14.89 9.08 -10.11
N ALA A 56 -14.31 10.20 -9.66
CA ALA A 56 -14.39 11.49 -10.30
C ALA A 56 -13.68 11.51 -11.66
N LEU A 57 -12.46 10.97 -11.75
CA LEU A 57 -11.73 10.92 -13.03
C LEU A 57 -12.41 10.00 -14.05
N CYS A 58 -12.87 8.81 -13.64
CA CYS A 58 -13.58 7.90 -14.53
C CYS A 58 -14.91 8.50 -14.99
N THR A 59 -15.65 9.14 -14.08
CA THR A 59 -16.87 9.90 -14.40
C THR A 59 -16.59 10.99 -15.42
N LEU A 60 -15.53 11.78 -15.22
CA LEU A 60 -15.15 12.87 -16.11
C LEU A 60 -14.77 12.35 -17.51
N ALA A 61 -14.03 11.24 -17.58
CA ALA A 61 -13.63 10.59 -18.82
C ALA A 61 -14.82 10.05 -19.60
N LEU A 62 -15.73 9.32 -18.94
CA LEU A 62 -16.91 8.75 -19.56
C LEU A 62 -17.93 9.81 -19.96
N ALA A 63 -18.10 10.88 -19.19
CA ALA A 63 -18.97 12.00 -19.55
C ALA A 63 -18.56 12.70 -20.86
N ARG A 64 -17.29 12.55 -21.28
CA ARG A 64 -16.75 13.11 -22.53
C ARG A 64 -16.55 12.06 -23.62
N SER A 65 -16.89 10.80 -23.35
CA SER A 65 -16.76 9.71 -24.31
C SER A 65 -18.03 9.60 -25.16
N PRO A 66 -17.92 9.47 -26.50
CA PRO A 66 -19.06 9.19 -27.37
C PRO A 66 -19.49 7.72 -27.32
N HIS A 67 -18.84 6.87 -26.50
CA HIS A 67 -19.12 5.45 -26.45
C HIS A 67 -20.53 5.18 -25.91
N PRO A 68 -21.32 4.29 -26.53
CA PRO A 68 -22.63 3.88 -26.01
C PRO A 68 -22.55 3.43 -24.55
N GLY A 69 -23.46 3.93 -23.71
CA GLY A 69 -23.50 3.64 -22.26
C GLY A 69 -22.60 4.52 -21.39
N ALA A 70 -21.66 5.29 -21.96
CA ALA A 70 -20.76 6.16 -21.20
C ALA A 70 -21.50 7.23 -20.39
N ALA A 71 -22.53 7.86 -20.97
CA ALA A 71 -23.36 8.84 -20.28
C ALA A 71 -24.03 8.26 -19.02
N ARG A 72 -24.68 7.10 -19.15
CA ARG A 72 -25.34 6.41 -18.02
C ARG A 72 -24.35 6.01 -16.93
N ALA A 73 -23.17 5.52 -17.31
CA ALA A 73 -22.13 5.19 -16.34
C ALA A 73 -21.61 6.44 -15.60
N ALA A 74 -21.42 7.55 -16.32
CA ALA A 74 -21.04 8.83 -15.72
C ALA A 74 -22.10 9.35 -14.75
N GLU A 75 -23.40 9.23 -15.08
CA GLU A 75 -24.50 9.60 -14.18
C GLU A 75 -24.46 8.82 -12.87
N ARG A 76 -24.21 7.50 -12.92
CA ARG A 76 -24.05 6.67 -11.72
C ARG A 76 -22.88 7.11 -10.85
N GLY A 77 -21.75 7.45 -11.48
CA GLY A 77 -20.60 8.00 -10.78
C GLY A 77 -20.89 9.36 -10.12
N ARG A 78 -21.59 10.27 -10.82
CA ARG A 78 -22.04 11.55 -10.25
C ARG A 78 -23.01 11.36 -9.09
N ALA A 79 -23.93 10.40 -9.19
CA ALA A 79 -24.87 10.10 -8.11
C ALA A 79 -24.14 9.71 -6.82
N TRP A 80 -23.12 8.85 -6.92
CA TRP A 80 -22.29 8.51 -5.77
C TRP A 80 -21.49 9.71 -5.24
N LEU A 81 -20.85 10.48 -6.13
CA LEU A 81 -20.05 11.65 -5.75
C LEU A 81 -20.89 12.75 -5.07
N ALA A 82 -22.13 12.95 -5.51
CA ALA A 82 -23.05 13.92 -4.91
C ALA A 82 -23.59 13.46 -3.56
N HIS A 83 -23.56 12.15 -3.27
CA HIS A 83 -24.14 11.57 -2.06
C HIS A 83 -23.07 11.23 -1.01
N GLY A 84 -22.54 12.26 -0.36
CA GLY A 84 -21.74 12.10 0.86
C GLY A 84 -20.26 11.77 0.66
N ALA A 85 -19.72 11.90 -0.56
CA ALA A 85 -18.28 11.81 -0.78
C ALA A 85 -17.56 13.05 -0.22
N ALA A 86 -16.69 12.88 0.77
CA ALA A 86 -15.92 13.95 1.38
C ALA A 86 -14.43 13.84 1.00
N PRO A 87 -13.78 14.92 0.53
CA PRO A 87 -12.34 14.95 0.31
C PRO A 87 -11.56 14.56 1.55
N GLN A 88 -10.47 13.82 1.36
CA GLN A 88 -9.59 13.39 2.43
C GLN A 88 -8.90 14.58 3.12
N ASN A 89 -9.01 14.66 4.45
CA ASN A 89 -8.55 15.80 5.25
C ASN A 89 -7.22 15.55 5.99
N HIS A 90 -6.56 14.41 5.80
CA HIS A 90 -5.30 14.11 6.48
C HIS A 90 -4.09 14.85 5.89
N HIS A 91 -4.19 15.31 4.64
CA HIS A 91 -3.09 15.97 3.94
C HIS A 91 -3.62 17.04 2.99
N PRO A 92 -3.08 18.27 2.97
CA PRO A 92 -3.60 19.37 2.16
C PRO A 92 -3.62 19.08 0.66
N VAL A 93 -2.60 18.41 0.12
CA VAL A 93 -2.59 17.98 -1.29
C VAL A 93 -3.64 16.90 -1.59
N ALA A 94 -3.91 15.96 -0.66
CA ALA A 94 -4.96 14.96 -0.88
C ALA A 94 -6.33 15.65 -0.94
N HIS A 95 -6.58 16.55 0.01
CA HIS A 95 -7.78 17.39 0.03
C HIS A 95 -7.93 18.20 -1.27
N ALA A 96 -6.90 18.94 -1.67
CA ALA A 96 -6.94 19.77 -2.88
C ALA A 96 -7.19 18.94 -4.15
N VAL A 97 -6.54 17.77 -4.28
CA VAL A 97 -6.76 16.86 -5.42
C VAL A 97 -8.20 16.36 -5.46
N GLU A 98 -8.74 15.84 -4.35
CA GLU A 98 -10.10 15.31 -4.35
C GLU A 98 -11.15 16.40 -4.50
N THR A 99 -10.97 17.57 -3.87
CA THR A 99 -11.85 18.73 -4.06
C THR A 99 -11.89 19.18 -5.52
N ALA A 100 -10.72 19.29 -6.17
CA ALA A 100 -10.65 19.66 -7.58
C ALA A 100 -11.37 18.64 -8.47
N LEU A 101 -11.04 17.34 -8.33
CA LEU A 101 -11.62 16.27 -9.12
C LEU A 101 -13.14 16.13 -8.90
N LEU A 102 -13.60 16.24 -7.66
CA LEU A 102 -15.02 16.25 -7.31
C LEU A 102 -15.77 17.38 -8.04
N SER A 103 -15.22 18.59 -7.99
CA SER A 103 -15.79 19.77 -8.65
C SER A 103 -15.84 19.63 -10.18
N LEU A 104 -14.83 19.02 -10.78
CA LEU A 104 -14.75 18.75 -12.22
C LEU A 104 -15.76 17.68 -12.64
N ALA A 105 -15.90 16.62 -11.84
CA ALA A 105 -16.78 15.51 -12.13
C ALA A 105 -18.26 15.84 -11.90
N LEU A 106 -18.57 16.75 -10.96
CA LEU A 106 -19.93 17.24 -10.72
C LEU A 106 -20.28 18.47 -11.56
N ASP A 107 -19.29 19.06 -12.23
CA ASP A 107 -19.41 20.36 -12.92
C ASP A 107 -19.89 21.48 -11.99
N THR A 108 -19.31 21.53 -10.79
CA THR A 108 -19.61 22.50 -9.73
C THR A 108 -18.37 23.32 -9.38
N GLY A 109 -18.58 24.45 -8.70
CA GLY A 109 -17.51 25.26 -8.10
C GLY A 109 -16.80 26.23 -9.05
N GLY A 110 -15.80 26.93 -8.50
CA GLY A 110 -15.00 27.97 -9.17
C GLY A 110 -13.67 27.45 -9.75
N PRO A 111 -12.61 28.28 -9.80
CA PRO A 111 -11.29 27.86 -10.26
C PRO A 111 -10.73 26.66 -9.49
N ILE A 112 -9.92 25.83 -10.15
CA ILE A 112 -9.21 24.71 -9.53
C ILE A 112 -8.01 25.25 -8.75
N ASP A 113 -8.02 25.09 -7.43
CA ASP A 113 -6.96 25.58 -6.56
C ASP A 113 -5.78 24.59 -6.49
N VAL A 114 -4.61 25.08 -6.91
CA VAL A 114 -3.32 24.40 -6.80
C VAL A 114 -2.26 25.31 -6.16
N SER A 115 -2.71 26.28 -5.34
CA SER A 115 -1.84 27.28 -4.70
C SER A 115 -1.12 26.78 -3.45
N HIS A 116 -1.55 25.65 -2.86
CA HIS A 116 -0.98 25.15 -1.61
C HIS A 116 0.54 24.89 -1.73
N PRO A 117 1.39 25.40 -0.81
CA PRO A 117 2.85 25.29 -0.91
C PRO A 117 3.40 23.87 -1.03
N SER A 118 2.71 22.87 -0.47
CA SER A 118 3.09 21.46 -0.60
C SER A 118 3.13 20.95 -2.05
N PHE A 119 2.51 21.63 -3.01
CA PHE A 119 2.68 21.30 -4.42
C PHE A 119 4.08 21.66 -4.98
N ALA A 120 4.87 22.46 -4.26
CA ALA A 120 6.26 22.71 -4.61
C ALA A 120 7.17 21.50 -4.34
N ASP A 121 6.74 20.55 -3.50
CA ASP A 121 7.47 19.32 -3.26
C ASP A 121 7.63 18.50 -4.56
N ARG A 122 8.85 18.03 -4.83
CA ARG A 122 9.17 17.30 -6.06
C ARG A 122 8.31 16.05 -6.25
N ALA A 123 7.99 15.32 -5.19
CA ALA A 123 7.14 14.13 -5.24
C ALA A 123 5.67 14.47 -5.51
N LEU A 124 5.21 15.66 -5.13
CA LEU A 124 3.81 16.06 -5.22
C LEU A 124 3.49 16.98 -6.42
N SER A 125 4.46 17.72 -6.93
CA SER A 125 4.31 18.69 -8.04
C SER A 125 3.70 18.12 -9.32
N ALA A 126 3.88 16.81 -9.58
CA ALA A 126 3.24 16.15 -10.71
C ALA A 126 1.71 16.21 -10.62
N ARG A 127 1.13 16.16 -9.41
CA ARG A 127 -0.33 16.18 -9.21
C ARG A 127 -0.90 17.55 -9.55
N ALA A 128 -0.23 18.64 -9.16
CA ALA A 128 -0.63 19.98 -9.57
C ALA A 128 -0.61 20.14 -11.10
N ARG A 129 0.41 19.60 -11.78
CA ARG A 129 0.49 19.65 -13.25
C ARG A 129 -0.64 18.87 -13.92
N LEU A 130 -0.99 17.70 -13.39
CA LEU A 130 -2.13 16.90 -13.87
C LEU A 130 -3.46 17.67 -13.68
N LEU A 131 -3.71 18.24 -12.51
CA LEU A 131 -4.92 19.02 -12.25
C LEU A 131 -5.04 20.23 -13.19
N GLN A 132 -3.94 20.97 -13.40
CA GLN A 132 -3.93 22.10 -14.32
C GLN A 132 -4.19 21.67 -15.78
N ALA A 133 -3.61 20.55 -16.23
CA ALA A 133 -3.86 20.02 -17.57
C ALA A 133 -5.33 19.64 -17.78
N ILE A 134 -5.95 19.00 -16.79
CA ILE A 134 -7.38 18.65 -16.82
C ILE A 134 -8.23 19.92 -16.77
N ALA A 135 -7.90 20.89 -15.92
CA ALA A 135 -8.61 22.16 -15.81
C ALA A 135 -8.61 22.91 -17.15
N LEU A 136 -7.44 23.05 -17.80
CA LEU A 136 -7.33 23.69 -19.11
C LEU A 136 -8.15 22.99 -20.19
N TYR A 137 -8.09 21.66 -20.23
CA TYR A 137 -8.89 20.89 -21.19
C TYR A 137 -10.39 21.01 -20.94
N THR A 138 -10.81 21.12 -19.69
CA THR A 138 -12.22 21.26 -19.30
C THR A 138 -12.71 22.70 -19.30
N GLY A 139 -11.87 23.68 -19.66
CA GLY A 139 -12.21 25.10 -19.68
C GLY A 139 -12.31 25.75 -18.29
N ARG A 140 -11.78 25.11 -17.26
CA ARG A 140 -11.77 25.62 -15.88
C ARG A 140 -10.49 26.41 -15.61
N ALA A 141 -10.64 27.61 -15.06
CA ALA A 141 -9.51 28.40 -14.57
C ALA A 141 -8.80 27.70 -13.40
N THR A 142 -7.55 28.06 -13.16
CA THR A 142 -6.77 27.60 -12.00
C THR A 142 -6.37 28.76 -11.11
N SER A 143 -6.34 28.54 -9.80
CA SER A 143 -5.74 29.45 -8.82
C SER A 143 -4.37 28.89 -8.38
N GLY A 144 -3.34 29.73 -8.40
CA GLY A 144 -1.96 29.30 -8.18
C GLY A 144 -1.42 28.45 -9.34
N GLY A 145 -0.37 27.67 -9.06
CA GLY A 145 0.30 26.83 -10.06
C GLY A 145 1.08 27.64 -11.11
N THR A 146 1.34 27.02 -12.25
CA THR A 146 2.03 27.62 -13.38
C THR A 146 1.04 28.00 -14.46
N GLY A 147 1.15 29.21 -15.02
CA GLY A 147 0.28 29.63 -16.13
C GLY A 147 0.32 28.67 -17.33
N PRO A 148 -0.70 28.69 -18.23
CA PRO A 148 -0.87 27.67 -19.26
C PRO A 148 0.34 27.47 -20.18
N ALA A 149 0.99 28.57 -20.57
CA ALA A 149 2.20 28.52 -21.41
C ALA A 149 3.40 27.91 -20.67
N ALA A 150 3.59 28.25 -19.38
CA ALA A 150 4.65 27.68 -18.57
C ALA A 150 4.42 26.18 -18.31
N LEU A 151 3.17 25.77 -18.04
CA LEU A 151 2.79 24.37 -17.92
C LEU A 151 3.11 23.59 -19.19
N ARG A 152 2.75 24.12 -20.37
CA ARG A 152 3.07 23.52 -21.67
C ARG A 152 4.57 23.26 -21.82
N THR A 153 5.39 24.29 -21.57
CA THR A 153 6.86 24.17 -21.62
C THR A 153 7.39 23.14 -20.63
N GLN A 154 6.91 23.13 -19.39
CA GLN A 154 7.34 22.17 -18.37
C GLN A 154 7.02 20.72 -18.75
N LEU A 155 5.82 20.47 -19.28
CA LEU A 155 5.42 19.14 -19.73
C LEU A 155 6.27 18.70 -20.92
N ALA A 156 6.48 19.56 -21.93
CA ALA A 156 7.33 19.25 -23.07
C ALA A 156 8.77 18.91 -22.66
N THR A 157 9.37 19.71 -21.76
CA THR A 157 10.70 19.44 -21.20
C THR A 157 10.74 18.11 -20.44
N THR A 158 9.71 17.81 -19.65
CA THR A 158 9.66 16.55 -18.88
C THR A 158 9.52 15.34 -19.82
N VAL A 159 8.70 15.44 -20.87
CA VAL A 159 8.53 14.40 -21.89
C VAL A 159 9.83 14.12 -22.65
N ALA A 160 10.61 15.16 -22.94
CA ALA A 160 11.90 15.05 -23.61
C ALA A 160 13.02 14.49 -22.70
N SER A 161 12.84 14.51 -21.38
CA SER A 161 13.87 14.04 -20.45
C SER A 161 14.07 12.52 -20.51
N GLN A 162 15.33 12.06 -20.39
CA GLN A 162 15.69 10.64 -20.44
C GLN A 162 15.61 9.92 -19.08
N GLY A 163 15.00 10.54 -18.06
CA GLY A 163 14.88 9.93 -16.74
C GLY A 163 14.02 8.66 -16.76
N ARG A 164 14.45 7.61 -16.03
CA ARG A 164 13.61 6.42 -15.86
C ARG A 164 12.35 6.80 -15.08
N LEU A 165 11.19 6.55 -15.66
CA LEU A 165 9.88 6.75 -15.05
C LEU A 165 9.13 5.42 -15.01
N LYS A 166 8.30 5.25 -13.98
CA LYS A 166 7.30 4.17 -13.89
C LYS A 166 6.39 4.21 -15.12
N ARG A 167 5.97 3.04 -15.60
CA ARG A 167 5.18 2.94 -16.85
C ARG A 167 3.88 3.75 -16.79
N TRP A 168 3.15 3.70 -15.66
CA TRP A 168 1.94 4.50 -15.46
C TRP A 168 2.22 6.01 -15.37
N THR A 169 3.31 6.41 -14.71
CA THR A 169 3.71 7.83 -14.64
C THR A 169 4.06 8.39 -16.02
N ARG A 170 4.62 7.59 -16.93
CA ARG A 170 4.83 8.00 -18.34
C ARG A 170 3.52 8.23 -19.06
N VAL A 171 2.57 7.31 -18.91
CA VAL A 171 1.23 7.46 -19.52
C VAL A 171 0.54 8.71 -18.99
N GLU A 172 0.54 8.94 -17.68
CA GLU A 172 -0.02 10.15 -17.07
C GLU A 172 0.62 11.44 -17.60
N LEU A 173 1.95 11.45 -17.74
CA LEU A 173 2.70 12.57 -18.30
C LEU A 173 2.31 12.84 -19.76
N TRP A 174 2.28 11.82 -20.61
CA TRP A 174 1.89 11.97 -22.02
C TRP A 174 0.41 12.34 -22.16
N SER A 175 -0.47 11.82 -21.30
CA SER A 175 -1.88 12.22 -21.26
C SER A 175 -2.01 13.71 -20.94
N ALA A 176 -1.33 14.20 -19.91
CA ALA A 176 -1.35 15.63 -19.59
C ALA A 176 -0.77 16.50 -20.71
N HIS A 177 0.34 16.06 -21.32
CA HIS A 177 0.90 16.75 -22.48
C HIS A 177 -0.09 16.80 -23.64
N ALA A 178 -0.73 15.67 -23.99
CA ALA A 178 -1.74 15.62 -25.05
C ALA A 178 -2.93 16.56 -24.80
N LEU A 179 -3.42 16.62 -23.55
CA LEU A 179 -4.51 17.52 -23.16
C LEU A 179 -4.12 19.00 -23.32
N VAL A 180 -2.92 19.37 -22.89
CA VAL A 180 -2.41 20.76 -23.02
C VAL A 180 -2.16 21.11 -24.49
N GLU A 181 -1.52 20.26 -25.28
CA GLU A 181 -1.29 20.51 -26.71
C GLU A 181 -2.62 20.64 -27.48
N ALA A 182 -3.62 19.83 -27.15
CA ALA A 182 -4.96 19.93 -27.73
C ALA A 182 -5.62 21.29 -27.41
N HIS A 183 -5.46 21.80 -26.18
CA HIS A 183 -5.96 23.12 -25.78
C HIS A 183 -5.30 24.26 -26.59
N PHE A 184 -3.99 24.18 -26.84
CA PHE A 184 -3.26 25.18 -27.65
C PHE A 184 -3.45 25.01 -29.17
N GLY A 185 -4.22 24.02 -29.62
CA GLY A 185 -4.49 23.76 -31.03
C GLY A 185 -3.36 23.04 -31.79
N ASP A 186 -2.31 22.58 -31.11
CA ASP A 186 -1.22 21.80 -31.73
C ASP A 186 -1.64 20.34 -31.91
N ARG A 187 -2.39 20.09 -32.98
CA ARG A 187 -2.93 18.76 -33.29
C ARG A 187 -1.84 17.72 -33.58
N ILE A 188 -0.65 18.14 -34.02
CA ILE A 188 0.44 17.22 -34.35
C ILE A 188 1.07 16.69 -33.06
N ALA A 189 1.46 17.61 -32.16
CA ALA A 189 2.02 17.24 -30.86
C ALA A 189 1.03 16.43 -30.02
N ALA A 190 -0.25 16.86 -29.98
CA ALA A 190 -1.30 16.14 -29.25
C ALA A 190 -1.49 14.70 -29.77
N ARG A 191 -1.55 14.50 -31.09
CA ARG A 191 -1.68 13.16 -31.69
C ARG A 191 -0.45 12.30 -31.46
N HIS A 192 0.75 12.88 -31.49
CA HIS A 192 1.97 12.15 -31.19
C HIS A 192 1.97 11.62 -29.75
N ALA A 193 1.65 12.48 -28.77
CA ALA A 193 1.50 12.07 -27.38
C ALA A 193 0.41 11.00 -27.19
N ALA A 194 -0.74 11.13 -27.89
CA ALA A 194 -1.81 10.15 -27.85
C ALA A 194 -1.40 8.78 -28.42
N ARG A 195 -0.53 8.72 -29.43
CA ARG A 195 0.04 7.46 -29.94
C ARG A 195 0.92 6.81 -28.88
N MET A 196 1.80 7.57 -28.23
CA MET A 196 2.64 7.06 -27.14
C MET A 196 1.81 6.50 -25.98
N VAL A 197 0.68 7.14 -25.66
CA VAL A 197 -0.32 6.60 -24.73
C VAL A 197 -0.88 5.30 -25.27
N ALA A 198 -1.44 5.28 -26.48
CA ALA A 198 -2.07 4.09 -27.07
C ALA A 198 -1.14 2.86 -27.12
N ASP A 199 0.16 3.07 -27.38
CA ASP A 199 1.18 2.01 -27.42
C ASP A 199 1.41 1.31 -26.07
N GLN A 200 0.94 1.90 -24.97
CA GLN A 200 1.00 1.30 -23.63
C GLN A 200 -0.29 0.58 -23.21
N GLN A 201 -1.35 0.61 -24.04
CA GLN A 201 -2.64 0.05 -23.68
C GLN A 201 -2.58 -1.47 -23.59
N SER A 202 -3.16 -2.04 -22.53
CA SER A 202 -3.25 -3.49 -22.36
C SER A 202 -4.19 -4.12 -23.40
N LEU A 203 -4.24 -5.47 -23.47
CA LEU A 203 -5.24 -6.19 -24.26
C LEU A 203 -6.67 -6.01 -23.74
N SER A 204 -6.86 -5.71 -22.47
CA SER A 204 -8.16 -5.43 -21.86
C SER A 204 -8.63 -3.98 -22.08
N GLY A 205 -7.80 -3.12 -22.67
CA GLY A 205 -8.13 -1.72 -22.93
C GLY A 205 -7.75 -0.75 -21.82
N ASP A 206 -7.21 -1.26 -20.71
CA ASP A 206 -6.75 -0.47 -19.57
C ASP A 206 -5.29 -0.04 -19.67
N PHE A 207 -4.87 0.72 -18.66
CA PHE A 207 -3.47 1.05 -18.40
C PHE A 207 -3.08 0.58 -17.00
N PHE A 208 -2.33 -0.53 -16.94
CA PHE A 208 -1.75 -1.11 -15.72
C PHE A 208 -2.78 -1.49 -14.64
N ALA A 209 -4.00 -1.79 -15.08
CA ALA A 209 -5.21 -2.01 -14.31
C ALA A 209 -5.42 -0.93 -13.23
N ASN A 210 -4.99 0.29 -13.55
CA ASN A 210 -5.12 1.48 -12.72
C ASN A 210 -6.19 2.40 -13.33
N PRO A 211 -7.36 2.55 -12.68
CA PRO A 211 -8.44 3.38 -13.20
C PRO A 211 -8.09 4.86 -13.31
N VAL A 212 -7.22 5.40 -12.44
CA VAL A 212 -6.76 6.80 -12.55
C VAL A 212 -5.98 7.01 -13.84
N THR A 213 -4.96 6.19 -14.09
CA THR A 213 -4.17 6.26 -15.33
C THR A 213 -5.04 5.99 -16.55
N THR A 214 -5.98 5.04 -16.45
CA THR A 214 -6.88 4.69 -17.55
C THR A 214 -7.85 5.82 -17.89
N ALA A 215 -8.43 6.49 -16.89
CA ALA A 215 -9.31 7.63 -17.11
C ALA A 215 -8.57 8.83 -17.71
N LEU A 216 -7.35 9.12 -17.24
CA LEU A 216 -6.51 10.18 -17.82
C LEU A 216 -6.14 9.88 -19.27
N ALA A 217 -5.77 8.63 -19.57
CA ALA A 217 -5.51 8.18 -20.93
C ALA A 217 -6.77 8.29 -21.80
N GLY A 218 -7.94 7.91 -21.28
CA GLY A 218 -9.23 8.05 -21.96
C GLY A 218 -9.55 9.49 -22.34
N LEU A 219 -9.36 10.44 -21.41
CA LEU A 219 -9.51 11.88 -21.68
C LEU A 219 -8.55 12.36 -22.77
N ALA A 220 -7.27 11.99 -22.67
CA ALA A 220 -6.25 12.38 -23.65
C ALA A 220 -6.52 11.80 -25.05
N LEU A 221 -6.87 10.51 -25.13
CA LEU A 221 -7.21 9.84 -26.38
C LEU A 221 -8.45 10.45 -27.01
N GLN A 222 -9.48 10.79 -26.22
CA GLN A 222 -10.67 11.46 -26.72
C GLN A 222 -10.39 12.89 -27.19
N ALA A 223 -9.49 13.62 -26.52
CA ALA A 223 -9.10 14.97 -26.89
C ALA A 223 -8.27 15.02 -28.18
N ALA A 224 -7.30 14.11 -28.32
CA ALA A 224 -6.27 14.19 -29.35
C ALA A 224 -6.42 13.19 -30.50
N ALA A 225 -7.10 12.05 -30.27
CA ALA A 225 -7.28 10.98 -31.23
C ALA A 225 -8.68 10.32 -31.13
N PRO A 226 -9.77 11.12 -31.23
CA PRO A 226 -11.13 10.60 -31.07
C PRO A 226 -11.47 9.55 -32.13
N GLY A 227 -12.29 8.56 -31.76
CA GLY A 227 -12.77 7.50 -32.67
C GLY A 227 -11.76 6.37 -32.92
N THR A 228 -10.52 6.49 -32.45
CA THR A 228 -9.53 5.41 -32.56
C THR A 228 -9.93 4.18 -31.74
N ALA A 229 -9.43 3.01 -32.12
CA ALA A 229 -9.64 1.78 -31.37
C ALA A 229 -9.16 1.90 -29.92
N ALA A 230 -8.04 2.60 -29.69
CA ALA A 230 -7.51 2.85 -28.35
C ALA A 230 -8.50 3.65 -27.48
N ALA A 231 -9.08 4.74 -28.00
CA ALA A 231 -10.08 5.53 -27.30
C ALA A 231 -11.33 4.70 -26.96
N ARG A 232 -11.80 3.89 -27.91
CA ARG A 232 -12.98 3.02 -27.74
C ARG A 232 -12.75 1.97 -26.66
N ARG A 233 -11.65 1.22 -26.73
CA ARG A 233 -11.28 0.16 -25.77
C ARG A 233 -11.08 0.72 -24.36
N CYS A 234 -10.57 1.94 -24.26
CA CYS A 234 -10.44 2.63 -22.97
C CYS A 234 -11.83 2.89 -22.35
N ALA A 235 -12.78 3.37 -23.14
CA ALA A 235 -14.16 3.59 -22.67
C ALA A 235 -14.86 2.26 -22.32
N GLU A 236 -14.70 1.22 -23.13
CA GLU A 236 -15.22 -0.13 -22.88
C GLU A 236 -14.69 -0.70 -21.55
N TYR A 237 -13.39 -0.54 -21.28
CA TYR A 237 -12.80 -0.97 -20.01
C TYR A 237 -13.38 -0.18 -18.82
N LEU A 238 -13.48 1.14 -18.92
CA LEU A 238 -14.06 1.95 -17.84
C LEU A 238 -15.53 1.61 -17.59
N LEU A 239 -16.30 1.27 -18.63
CA LEU A 239 -17.68 0.82 -18.50
C LEU A 239 -17.79 -0.52 -17.77
N THR A 240 -16.98 -1.50 -18.20
CA THR A 240 -17.02 -2.87 -17.65
C THR A 240 -16.41 -2.96 -16.25
N SER A 241 -15.54 -2.03 -15.87
CA SER A 241 -14.93 -1.96 -14.54
C SER A 241 -15.74 -1.19 -13.49
N GLN A 242 -16.84 -0.54 -13.88
CA GLN A 242 -17.70 0.17 -12.93
C GLN A 242 -18.46 -0.83 -12.04
N LEU A 243 -18.37 -0.65 -10.72
CA LEU A 243 -19.07 -1.52 -9.77
C LEU A 243 -20.57 -1.22 -9.67
N PRO A 244 -21.38 -2.13 -9.08
CA PRO A 244 -22.83 -1.92 -8.90
C PRO A 244 -23.21 -0.67 -8.08
N ASP A 245 -22.31 -0.19 -7.21
CA ASP A 245 -22.49 1.05 -6.45
C ASP A 245 -22.21 2.33 -7.26
N GLY A 246 -21.82 2.21 -8.53
CA GLY A 246 -21.56 3.33 -9.43
C GLY A 246 -20.12 3.83 -9.41
N THR A 247 -19.25 3.21 -8.64
CA THR A 247 -17.88 3.70 -8.43
C THR A 247 -16.83 2.90 -9.20
N TRP A 248 -15.62 3.45 -9.22
CA TRP A 248 -14.39 2.75 -9.61
C TRP A 248 -13.46 2.67 -8.40
N ARG A 249 -12.72 1.57 -8.30
CA ARG A 249 -11.86 1.27 -7.15
C ARG A 249 -10.40 1.40 -7.53
N PHE A 250 -9.57 1.77 -6.58
CA PHE A 250 -8.12 1.78 -6.80
C PHE A 250 -7.61 0.39 -7.19
N SER A 251 -6.38 0.33 -7.73
CA SER A 251 -5.73 -0.92 -8.11
C SER A 251 -5.76 -1.94 -6.99
N THR A 252 -5.90 -3.21 -7.36
CA THR A 252 -5.74 -4.32 -6.42
C THR A 252 -4.27 -4.70 -6.28
N SER A 253 -3.93 -5.45 -5.24
CA SER A 253 -2.55 -5.73 -4.84
C SER A 253 -2.33 -7.21 -4.50
N ASP A 254 -2.66 -8.13 -5.41
CA ASP A 254 -2.71 -9.57 -5.12
C ASP A 254 -1.39 -10.21 -4.68
N VAL A 255 -0.24 -9.71 -5.17
CA VAL A 255 1.08 -10.18 -4.72
C VAL A 255 1.41 -9.66 -3.33
N TRP A 256 1.17 -8.36 -3.10
CA TRP A 256 1.40 -7.73 -1.80
C TRP A 256 0.46 -8.29 -0.72
N ASP A 257 -0.84 -8.40 -1.01
CA ASP A 257 -1.87 -8.95 -0.12
C ASP A 257 -1.53 -10.40 0.27
N THR A 258 -1.05 -11.19 -0.69
CA THR A 258 -0.65 -12.59 -0.41
C THR A 258 0.59 -12.65 0.46
N ALA A 259 1.62 -11.84 0.16
CA ALA A 259 2.83 -11.77 1.00
C ALA A 259 2.49 -11.30 2.42
N LEU A 260 1.66 -10.28 2.57
CA LEU A 260 1.25 -9.74 3.86
C LEU A 260 0.40 -10.74 4.65
N THR A 261 -0.52 -11.45 3.98
CA THR A 261 -1.33 -12.51 4.58
C THR A 261 -0.45 -13.65 5.08
N MET A 262 0.51 -14.12 4.26
CA MET A 262 1.47 -15.13 4.69
C MET A 262 2.28 -14.67 5.90
N ARG A 263 2.83 -13.45 5.87
CA ARG A 263 3.59 -12.89 7.00
C ARG A 263 2.77 -12.84 8.29
N ALA A 264 1.49 -12.51 8.19
CA ALA A 264 0.61 -12.35 9.34
C ALA A 264 0.06 -13.68 9.88
N PHE A 265 -0.15 -14.71 9.05
CA PHE A 265 -0.80 -15.96 9.49
C PHE A 265 0.16 -17.16 9.62
N HIS A 266 1.38 -17.05 9.09
CA HIS A 266 2.36 -18.13 9.18
C HIS A 266 2.67 -18.49 10.64
N GLY A 267 2.76 -19.79 10.93
CA GLY A 267 2.87 -20.34 12.28
C GLY A 267 1.52 -20.75 12.89
N SER A 268 0.39 -20.39 12.26
CA SER A 268 -0.91 -20.98 12.57
C SER A 268 -1.03 -22.34 11.88
N ALA A 269 -1.20 -23.42 12.65
CA ALA A 269 -1.23 -24.79 12.11
C ALA A 269 -2.29 -24.99 11.01
N ALA A 270 -3.46 -24.37 11.15
CA ALA A 270 -4.52 -24.47 10.13
C ALA A 270 -4.14 -23.70 8.85
N PHE A 271 -3.55 -22.51 8.97
CA PHE A 271 -3.10 -21.73 7.82
C PHE A 271 -1.95 -22.44 7.10
N ASP A 272 -0.95 -22.91 7.85
CA ASP A 272 0.22 -23.59 7.30
C ASP A 272 -0.16 -24.88 6.56
N ARG A 273 -1.18 -25.60 7.06
CA ARG A 273 -1.67 -26.82 6.41
C ARG A 273 -2.48 -26.54 5.15
N HIS A 274 -3.35 -25.53 5.16
CA HIS A 274 -4.40 -25.38 4.14
C HIS A 274 -4.17 -24.22 3.16
N GLY A 275 -3.59 -23.11 3.61
CA GLY A 275 -3.41 -21.90 2.80
C GLY A 275 -1.99 -21.69 2.31
N LEU A 276 -0.99 -22.00 3.14
CA LEU A 276 0.42 -21.71 2.84
C LEU A 276 0.94 -22.36 1.54
N PRO A 277 0.67 -23.65 1.22
CA PRO A 277 1.26 -24.29 0.05
C PRO A 277 0.87 -23.61 -1.28
N SER A 278 -0.40 -23.28 -1.47
CA SER A 278 -0.91 -22.60 -2.66
C SER A 278 -0.46 -21.14 -2.72
N ALA A 279 -0.32 -20.47 -1.57
CA ALA A 279 0.22 -19.12 -1.49
C ALA A 279 1.71 -19.05 -1.90
N VAL A 280 2.52 -20.02 -1.46
CA VAL A 280 3.92 -20.16 -1.89
C VAL A 280 4.00 -20.40 -3.40
N ALA A 281 3.16 -21.31 -3.93
CA ALA A 281 3.11 -21.57 -5.37
C ALA A 281 2.72 -20.33 -6.17
N PHE A 282 1.73 -19.56 -5.70
CA PHE A 282 1.34 -18.29 -6.30
C PHE A 282 2.50 -17.29 -6.34
N LEU A 283 3.15 -17.03 -5.19
CA LEU A 283 4.25 -16.08 -5.13
C LEU A 283 5.43 -16.52 -6.00
N ALA A 284 5.74 -17.81 -6.05
CA ALA A 284 6.77 -18.31 -6.96
C ALA A 284 6.43 -18.05 -8.44
N ALA A 285 5.17 -18.23 -8.84
CA ALA A 285 4.70 -17.98 -10.19
C ALA A 285 4.57 -16.48 -10.53
N ALA A 286 4.37 -15.62 -9.52
CA ALA A 286 4.22 -14.18 -9.68
C ALA A 286 5.55 -13.43 -9.87
N GLN A 287 6.70 -14.11 -9.76
CA GLN A 287 8.02 -13.49 -9.92
C GLN A 287 8.23 -13.03 -11.37
N ASN A 288 8.63 -11.78 -11.55
CA ASN A 288 8.94 -11.25 -12.87
C ASN A 288 10.27 -11.81 -13.41
N PRO A 289 10.51 -11.76 -14.74
CA PRO A 289 11.77 -12.23 -15.33
C PRO A 289 13.04 -11.55 -14.79
N ASP A 290 12.92 -10.36 -14.20
CA ASP A 290 14.02 -9.64 -13.57
C ASP A 290 14.36 -10.15 -12.15
N GLY A 291 13.64 -11.16 -11.67
CA GLY A 291 13.76 -11.79 -10.35
C GLY A 291 13.04 -11.03 -9.22
N GLY A 292 12.49 -9.85 -9.50
CA GLY A 292 11.71 -9.10 -8.51
C GLY A 292 10.24 -9.50 -8.52
N TRP A 293 9.49 -8.92 -7.58
CA TRP A 293 8.04 -9.03 -7.53
C TRP A 293 7.36 -7.67 -7.72
N PRO A 294 6.27 -7.64 -8.48
CA PRO A 294 5.38 -6.48 -8.54
C PRO A 294 4.31 -6.56 -7.44
N TYR A 295 3.80 -5.43 -6.94
CA TYR A 295 2.67 -5.43 -5.98
C TYR A 295 1.41 -6.14 -6.51
N ARG A 296 1.26 -6.24 -7.84
CA ARG A 296 0.21 -6.99 -8.52
C ARG A 296 0.72 -7.66 -9.80
N LEU A 297 0.05 -8.71 -10.27
CA LEU A 297 0.41 -9.32 -11.56
C LEU A 297 0.35 -8.33 -12.73
N GLY A 298 1.32 -8.42 -13.65
CA GLY A 298 1.34 -7.68 -14.91
C GLY A 298 1.96 -6.27 -14.85
N VAL A 299 2.46 -5.83 -13.68
CA VAL A 299 3.20 -4.57 -13.56
C VAL A 299 4.69 -4.78 -13.25
N GLU A 300 5.47 -3.69 -13.25
CA GLU A 300 6.92 -3.74 -13.00
C GLU A 300 7.24 -4.11 -11.55
N SER A 301 8.35 -4.82 -11.36
CA SER A 301 8.86 -5.18 -10.04
C SER A 301 9.21 -3.96 -9.20
N ASP A 302 9.07 -4.09 -7.90
CA ASP A 302 9.43 -3.06 -6.93
C ASP A 302 10.15 -3.66 -5.72
N ASN A 303 11.03 -2.87 -5.12
CA ASN A 303 11.89 -3.36 -4.04
C ASN A 303 11.11 -3.68 -2.77
N ASP A 304 9.97 -3.03 -2.55
CA ASP A 304 9.17 -3.21 -1.35
C ASP A 304 8.42 -4.54 -1.38
N THR A 305 7.70 -4.80 -2.48
CA THR A 305 7.02 -6.07 -2.70
C THR A 305 8.02 -7.22 -2.79
N THR A 306 9.16 -7.01 -3.48
CA THR A 306 10.24 -8.02 -3.54
C THR A 306 10.71 -8.39 -2.14
N ALA A 307 10.95 -7.39 -1.27
CA ALA A 307 11.34 -7.63 0.10
C ALA A 307 10.23 -8.30 0.92
N ALA A 308 8.99 -7.83 0.83
CA ALA A 308 7.85 -8.41 1.53
C ALA A 308 7.63 -9.89 1.17
N VAL A 309 7.78 -10.25 -0.10
CA VAL A 309 7.71 -11.64 -0.57
C VAL A 309 8.87 -12.47 -0.02
N LEU A 310 10.10 -11.97 -0.04
CA LEU A 310 11.26 -12.67 0.52
C LEU A 310 11.15 -12.86 2.04
N ILE A 311 10.58 -11.90 2.75
CA ILE A 311 10.24 -11.99 4.18
C ILE A 311 9.21 -13.11 4.39
N ALA A 312 8.13 -13.14 3.59
CA ALA A 312 7.08 -14.14 3.67
C ALA A 312 7.60 -15.56 3.38
N LEU A 313 8.47 -15.72 2.38
CA LEU A 313 9.02 -17.01 2.00
C LEU A 313 10.15 -17.48 2.93
N GLY A 314 10.77 -16.59 3.72
CA GLY A 314 11.93 -16.86 4.56
C GLY A 314 11.75 -17.87 5.71
N GLY A 315 10.55 -18.42 5.90
CA GLY A 315 10.28 -19.54 6.81
C GLY A 315 9.26 -20.54 6.25
N ALA A 316 8.77 -20.31 5.03
CA ALA A 316 7.72 -21.11 4.44
C ALA A 316 8.27 -22.40 3.81
N SER A 317 7.72 -23.55 4.21
CA SER A 317 8.03 -24.82 3.56
C SER A 317 7.61 -24.79 2.09
N GLY A 318 8.49 -25.27 1.20
CA GLY A 318 8.19 -25.38 -0.24
C GLY A 318 8.57 -24.17 -1.08
N ALA A 319 9.17 -23.13 -0.50
CA ALA A 319 9.71 -21.99 -1.27
C ALA A 319 10.85 -22.45 -2.20
N PRO A 320 10.76 -22.27 -3.54
CA PRO A 320 11.78 -22.74 -4.46
C PRO A 320 13.10 -21.96 -4.31
N GLU A 321 14.21 -22.68 -4.16
CA GLU A 321 15.55 -22.08 -4.04
C GLU A 321 15.93 -21.13 -5.22
N PRO A 322 15.64 -21.47 -6.50
CA PRO A 322 15.90 -20.55 -7.61
C PRO A 322 15.14 -19.23 -7.49
N THR A 323 13.88 -19.28 -7.03
CA THR A 323 13.01 -18.12 -6.83
C THR A 323 13.59 -17.18 -5.76
N LEU A 324 13.98 -17.73 -4.60
CA LEU A 324 14.62 -16.97 -3.52
C LEU A 324 15.92 -16.30 -4.01
N ARG A 325 16.78 -17.07 -4.70
CA ARG A 325 18.04 -16.58 -5.24
C ARG A 325 17.86 -15.45 -6.26
N ALA A 326 16.86 -15.55 -7.12
CA ALA A 326 16.54 -14.51 -8.10
C ALA A 326 16.07 -13.21 -7.41
N GLY A 327 15.24 -13.33 -6.37
CA GLY A 327 14.81 -12.20 -5.53
C GLY A 327 15.95 -11.48 -4.83
N LEU A 328 16.82 -12.23 -4.15
CA LEU A 328 17.98 -11.67 -3.46
C LEU A 328 18.95 -10.99 -4.44
N ARG A 329 19.15 -11.59 -5.62
CA ARG A 329 19.94 -10.98 -6.70
C ARG A 329 19.29 -9.72 -7.25
N HIS A 330 17.96 -9.67 -7.34
CA HIS A 330 17.23 -8.47 -7.70
C HIS A 330 17.55 -7.36 -6.71
N LEU A 331 17.28 -7.55 -5.41
CA LEU A 331 17.56 -6.52 -4.38
C LEU A 331 19.03 -6.09 -4.37
N ALA A 332 19.97 -7.04 -4.50
CA ALA A 332 21.41 -6.72 -4.56
C ALA A 332 21.77 -5.78 -5.71
N ARG A 333 21.17 -5.96 -6.90
CA ARG A 333 21.41 -5.08 -8.06
C ARG A 333 20.74 -3.72 -7.94
N GLN A 334 19.71 -3.61 -7.10
CA GLN A 334 18.95 -2.38 -6.92
C GLN A 334 19.53 -1.50 -5.80
N GLN A 335 20.61 -1.91 -5.12
CA GLN A 335 21.25 -1.05 -4.12
C GLN A 335 21.89 0.16 -4.81
N THR A 336 21.55 1.36 -4.35
CA THR A 336 22.11 2.61 -4.88
C THR A 336 23.48 2.90 -4.26
N ALA A 337 24.22 3.87 -4.83
CA ALA A 337 25.59 4.20 -4.41
C ALA A 337 25.68 4.70 -2.95
N ASP A 338 24.58 5.24 -2.41
CA ASP A 338 24.42 5.62 -0.99
C ASP A 338 24.11 4.41 -0.07
N GLY A 339 24.07 3.19 -0.62
CA GLY A 339 23.78 1.96 0.10
C GLY A 339 22.29 1.72 0.39
N LEU A 340 21.39 2.49 -0.22
CA LEU A 340 19.94 2.45 0.03
C LEU A 340 19.15 1.80 -1.12
N TRP A 341 17.82 1.77 -0.94
CA TRP A 341 16.85 1.33 -1.94
C TRP A 341 15.71 2.34 -2.08
N ARG A 342 15.17 2.44 -3.30
CA ARG A 342 13.96 3.21 -3.64
C ARG A 342 12.87 2.22 -4.03
N THR A 343 11.58 2.57 -3.94
CA THR A 343 10.50 1.61 -4.27
C THR A 343 10.61 1.11 -5.72
N TRP A 344 10.59 2.03 -6.67
CA TRP A 344 11.00 1.80 -8.05
C TRP A 344 12.20 2.72 -8.27
N GLN A 345 13.34 2.25 -8.80
CA GLN A 345 14.50 3.10 -9.19
C GLN A 345 14.19 4.18 -10.27
N SER A 346 13.11 4.91 -10.12
CA SER A 346 12.57 5.96 -10.98
C SER A 346 13.13 7.31 -10.51
N ALA A 347 13.34 8.23 -11.44
CA ALA A 347 14.06 9.49 -11.22
C ALA A 347 13.46 10.42 -10.15
N GLY A 348 12.24 10.16 -9.69
CA GLY A 348 11.56 10.94 -8.66
C GLY A 348 11.28 10.20 -7.35
N ASP A 349 11.69 8.94 -7.21
CA ASP A 349 11.32 8.13 -6.03
C ASP A 349 12.39 8.28 -4.94
N PRO A 350 12.10 8.91 -3.78
CA PRO A 350 13.06 8.99 -2.69
C PRO A 350 13.23 7.63 -1.98
N PRO A 351 14.33 7.40 -1.26
CA PRO A 351 14.36 6.36 -0.24
C PRO A 351 13.32 6.67 0.84
N VAL A 352 12.59 5.65 1.29
CA VAL A 352 11.54 5.75 2.32
C VAL A 352 11.75 4.64 3.36
N ASP A 353 11.35 4.92 4.60
CA ASP A 353 11.76 4.17 5.79
C ASP A 353 11.36 2.70 5.72
N ASP A 354 10.10 2.44 5.38
CA ASP A 354 9.51 1.10 5.25
C ASP A 354 10.19 0.27 4.16
N VAL A 355 10.42 0.85 2.98
CA VAL A 355 11.07 0.13 1.87
C VAL A 355 12.49 -0.27 2.23
N VAL A 356 13.27 0.65 2.80
CA VAL A 356 14.65 0.35 3.22
C VAL A 356 14.64 -0.71 4.31
N ALA A 357 13.74 -0.60 5.29
CA ALA A 357 13.64 -1.56 6.37
C ALA A 357 13.21 -2.95 5.91
N HIS A 358 12.21 -3.06 5.04
CA HIS A 358 11.80 -4.35 4.48
C HIS A 358 12.94 -5.00 3.71
N VAL A 359 13.70 -4.25 2.89
CA VAL A 359 14.85 -4.80 2.16
C VAL A 359 15.92 -5.31 3.11
N VAL A 360 16.27 -4.55 4.15
CA VAL A 360 17.23 -4.98 5.18
C VAL A 360 16.74 -6.24 5.89
N THR A 361 15.47 -6.27 6.30
CA THR A 361 14.85 -7.43 6.98
C THR A 361 14.83 -8.66 6.08
N ALA A 362 14.49 -8.50 4.80
CA ALA A 362 14.51 -9.57 3.81
C ALA A 362 15.91 -10.15 3.65
N LEU A 363 16.92 -9.29 3.53
CA LEU A 363 18.31 -9.72 3.39
C LEU A 363 18.78 -10.43 4.67
N ASP A 364 18.50 -9.90 5.86
CA ASP A 364 18.86 -10.56 7.14
C ASP A 364 18.31 -11.98 7.27
N ARG A 365 17.04 -12.20 6.88
CA ARG A 365 16.40 -13.53 6.90
C ARG A 365 17.06 -14.54 5.96
N HIS A 366 17.83 -14.08 4.98
CA HIS A 366 18.53 -14.90 3.99
C HIS A 366 20.04 -14.61 3.97
N SER A 367 20.61 -14.26 5.13
CA SER A 367 22.00 -13.80 5.28
C SER A 367 23.05 -14.82 4.82
N ASP A 368 22.73 -16.11 4.83
CA ASP A 368 23.57 -17.19 4.30
C ASP A 368 23.63 -17.23 2.75
N ARG A 369 22.81 -16.42 2.07
CA ARG A 369 22.56 -16.52 0.61
C ARG A 369 22.97 -15.29 -0.18
N HIS A 370 23.53 -14.26 0.46
CA HIS A 370 24.00 -13.05 -0.22
C HIS A 370 25.20 -12.40 0.48
N ARG A 371 25.75 -11.33 -0.14
CA ARG A 371 26.86 -10.53 0.41
C ARG A 371 26.60 -9.01 0.40
N VAL A 372 25.33 -8.62 0.24
CA VAL A 372 24.89 -7.22 0.25
C VAL A 372 25.29 -6.54 1.56
N GLN A 373 25.82 -5.32 1.47
CA GLN A 373 26.24 -4.53 2.63
C GLN A 373 25.06 -3.73 3.17
N LEU A 374 24.77 -3.86 4.47
CA LEU A 374 23.57 -3.26 5.10
C LEU A 374 23.89 -2.10 6.06
N ALA A 375 25.17 -1.83 6.33
CA ALA A 375 25.58 -0.85 7.34
C ALA A 375 25.06 0.57 7.04
N ALA A 376 25.16 1.02 5.79
CA ALA A 376 24.66 2.34 5.39
C ALA A 376 23.14 2.48 5.56
N ALA A 377 22.38 1.45 5.17
CA ALA A 377 20.92 1.44 5.32
C ALA A 377 20.47 1.46 6.78
N ARG A 378 21.13 0.68 7.66
CA ARG A 378 20.85 0.73 9.10
C ARG A 378 21.21 2.08 9.70
N GLY A 379 22.38 2.61 9.38
CA GLY A 379 22.81 3.95 9.83
C GLY A 379 21.80 5.02 9.43
N TRP A 380 21.29 4.96 8.21
CA TRP A 380 20.26 5.87 7.72
C TRP A 380 18.93 5.74 8.47
N LEU A 381 18.46 4.53 8.77
CA LEU A 381 17.24 4.30 9.56
C LEU A 381 17.39 4.75 11.02
N THR A 382 18.56 4.53 11.63
CA THR A 382 18.86 5.01 12.99
C THR A 382 18.91 6.53 13.04
N GLU A 383 19.53 7.16 12.04
CA GLU A 383 19.64 8.60 11.95
C GLU A 383 18.27 9.27 11.75
N ARG A 384 17.41 8.70 10.89
CA ARG A 384 16.00 9.10 10.73
C ARG A 384 15.28 9.19 12.08
N LEU A 385 15.39 8.13 12.90
CA LEU A 385 14.78 8.11 14.23
C LEU A 385 15.37 9.19 15.15
N ARG A 386 16.69 9.39 15.10
CA ARG A 386 17.41 10.38 15.93
C ARG A 386 16.98 11.81 15.61
N GLU A 387 16.86 12.15 14.33
CA GLU A 387 16.52 13.50 13.87
C GLU A 387 15.03 13.81 14.03
N GLN A 388 14.17 12.82 13.78
CA GLN A 388 12.72 13.05 13.64
C GLN A 388 11.90 12.53 14.83
N GLY A 389 12.50 11.74 15.72
CA GLY A 389 11.82 11.09 16.86
C GLY A 389 10.92 9.92 16.48
N CYS A 390 10.55 9.79 15.20
CA CYS A 390 9.79 8.68 14.63
C CYS A 390 10.18 8.45 13.16
N TRP A 391 9.78 7.29 12.61
CA TRP A 391 9.89 7.00 11.18
C TRP A 391 8.65 7.47 10.42
N HIS A 392 8.85 7.86 9.16
CA HIS A 392 7.82 8.34 8.24
C HIS A 392 7.74 7.39 7.03
N PRO A 393 7.02 6.26 7.16
CA PRO A 393 6.83 5.29 6.08
C PRO A 393 6.22 5.92 4.83
N GLY A 394 6.61 5.41 3.66
CA GLY A 394 6.16 5.94 2.38
C GLY A 394 4.82 5.36 1.91
N TRP A 395 4.44 4.18 2.38
CA TRP A 395 3.29 3.43 1.88
C TRP A 395 2.14 3.28 2.83
N TYR A 396 2.37 3.45 4.13
CA TYR A 396 1.31 3.42 5.13
C TYR A 396 1.48 4.59 6.07
N ARG A 397 0.40 5.00 6.72
CA ARG A 397 0.42 6.09 7.70
C ARG A 397 0.49 5.54 9.12
N GLY A 398 0.96 6.41 10.03
CA GLY A 398 0.85 6.19 11.46
C GLY A 398 2.08 5.57 12.12
N LEU A 399 2.32 6.00 13.36
CA LEU A 399 3.40 5.50 14.22
C LEU A 399 3.36 3.98 14.45
N PRO A 400 2.20 3.32 14.60
CA PRO A 400 2.15 1.86 14.78
C PRO A 400 2.78 1.11 13.60
N TYR A 401 2.42 1.46 12.36
CA TYR A 401 3.00 0.81 11.17
C TYR A 401 4.49 1.09 11.06
N ALA A 402 4.86 2.38 11.19
CA ALA A 402 6.25 2.82 11.11
C ALA A 402 7.15 2.02 12.07
N THR A 403 6.71 1.85 13.31
CA THR A 403 7.50 1.15 14.34
C THR A 403 7.50 -0.35 14.10
N ALA A 404 6.36 -0.97 13.75
CA ALA A 404 6.26 -2.41 13.57
C ALA A 404 7.13 -2.93 12.41
N GLU A 405 7.21 -2.17 11.32
CA GLU A 405 7.86 -2.58 10.08
C GLU A 405 9.32 -2.10 9.97
N VAL A 406 9.68 -0.99 10.62
CA VAL A 406 11.06 -0.49 10.58
C VAL A 406 11.95 -1.14 11.64
N LEU A 407 11.41 -1.36 12.85
CA LEU A 407 12.19 -1.86 13.98
C LEU A 407 12.91 -3.20 13.72
N PRO A 408 12.32 -4.20 13.02
CA PRO A 408 13.01 -5.45 12.68
C PRO A 408 14.30 -5.27 11.87
N ALA A 409 14.43 -4.16 11.13
CA ALA A 409 15.62 -3.84 10.36
C ALA A 409 16.77 -3.26 11.20
N LEU A 410 16.57 -3.01 12.50
CA LEU A 410 17.60 -2.54 13.41
C LEU A 410 18.02 -3.70 14.31
N ALA A 411 19.31 -4.06 14.27
CA ALA A 411 19.82 -5.32 14.83
C ALA A 411 19.53 -5.49 16.34
N ALA A 412 18.87 -6.61 16.64
CA ALA A 412 18.71 -7.45 17.85
C ALA A 412 18.95 -6.93 19.30
N ALA A 413 19.82 -5.96 19.57
CA ALA A 413 20.07 -5.51 20.93
C ALA A 413 18.97 -4.55 21.39
N VAL A 414 17.85 -5.10 21.85
CA VAL A 414 16.84 -4.32 22.55
C VAL A 414 17.43 -3.88 23.89
N PRO A 415 17.52 -2.57 24.19
CA PRO A 415 18.03 -2.09 25.46
C PRO A 415 17.22 -2.62 26.64
N GLU A 416 17.84 -2.68 27.82
CA GLU A 416 17.12 -2.87 29.07
C GLU A 416 16.04 -1.78 29.21
N GLY A 417 14.78 -2.17 29.40
CA GLY A 417 13.62 -1.26 29.36
C GLY A 417 13.04 -0.97 27.97
N GLY A 418 13.42 -1.73 26.95
CA GLY A 418 12.82 -1.73 25.61
C GLY A 418 13.41 -0.71 24.63
N HIS A 419 13.01 -0.80 23.36
CA HIS A 419 13.45 0.14 22.33
C HIS A 419 12.74 1.51 22.48
N PRO A 420 13.43 2.66 22.31
CA PRO A 420 12.82 3.99 22.46
C PRO A 420 11.57 4.20 21.61
N ALA A 421 11.59 3.80 20.34
CA ALA A 421 10.43 3.94 19.45
C ALA A 421 9.20 3.14 19.96
N ALA A 422 9.43 1.95 20.52
CA ALA A 422 8.37 1.13 21.09
C ALA A 422 7.81 1.77 22.37
N ARG A 423 8.64 2.41 23.22
CA ARG A 423 8.16 3.14 24.40
C ARG A 423 7.31 4.35 24.04
N THR A 424 7.73 5.13 23.05
CA THR A 424 6.94 6.24 22.51
C THR A 424 5.58 5.75 22.03
N LEU A 425 5.57 4.66 21.26
CA LEU A 425 4.32 4.06 20.79
C LEU A 425 3.45 3.54 21.94
N ALA A 426 4.03 2.90 22.95
CA ALA A 426 3.31 2.41 24.12
C ALA A 426 2.54 3.54 24.85
N ALA A 427 3.12 4.74 24.89
CA ALA A 427 2.50 5.93 25.50
C ALA A 427 1.35 6.52 24.66
N CYS A 428 1.21 6.15 23.38
CA CYS A 428 0.13 6.62 22.50
C CYS A 428 -1.18 5.82 22.63
N ARG A 429 -1.25 4.84 23.53
CA ARG A 429 -2.46 4.03 23.70
C ARG A 429 -3.61 4.86 24.25
N ASN A 430 -4.81 4.62 23.72
CA ASN A 430 -6.04 5.23 24.21
C ASN A 430 -6.59 4.50 25.45
N ALA A 431 -7.52 5.16 26.14
CA ALA A 431 -8.16 4.60 27.36
C ALA A 431 -8.97 3.32 27.10
N ASP A 432 -9.42 3.11 25.86
CA ASP A 432 -10.13 1.89 25.43
C ASP A 432 -9.20 0.67 25.21
N GLY A 433 -7.89 0.83 25.45
CA GLY A 433 -6.88 -0.20 25.28
C GLY A 433 -6.34 -0.32 23.86
N GLY A 434 -6.96 0.33 22.88
CA GLY A 434 -6.51 0.33 21.49
C GLY A 434 -5.48 1.43 21.20
N TRP A 435 -4.89 1.36 20.00
CA TRP A 435 -3.99 2.39 19.48
C TRP A 435 -4.63 3.10 18.29
N PRO A 436 -4.43 4.42 18.19
CA PRO A 436 -4.86 5.16 17.03
C PRO A 436 -3.86 5.04 15.89
N VAL A 437 -4.33 5.30 14.67
CA VAL A 437 -3.46 5.38 13.49
C VAL A 437 -2.53 6.60 13.60
N GLU A 438 -3.11 7.75 13.92
CA GLU A 438 -2.39 8.99 14.20
C GLU A 438 -2.56 9.38 15.65
N ALA A 439 -1.63 10.17 16.18
CA ALA A 439 -1.78 10.76 17.50
C ALA A 439 -3.15 11.44 17.64
N THR A 440 -3.77 11.28 18.82
CA THR A 440 -5.07 11.84 19.21
C THR A 440 -6.30 11.39 18.38
N GLY A 441 -6.14 10.42 17.48
CA GLY A 441 -7.25 9.79 16.76
C GLY A 441 -7.99 8.70 17.56
N PRO A 442 -9.10 8.16 17.04
CA PRO A 442 -9.74 6.98 17.61
C PRO A 442 -8.85 5.74 17.41
N SER A 443 -8.99 4.77 18.31
CA SER A 443 -8.36 3.47 18.17
C SER A 443 -8.84 2.76 16.89
N ALA A 444 -7.94 2.01 16.26
CA ALA A 444 -8.27 1.18 15.11
C ALA A 444 -7.69 -0.24 15.29
N PRO A 445 -8.39 -1.31 14.89
CA PRO A 445 -7.88 -2.67 15.03
C PRO A 445 -6.53 -2.90 14.37
N ALA A 446 -6.35 -2.44 13.13
CA ALA A 446 -5.08 -2.57 12.42
C ALA A 446 -3.92 -1.84 13.13
N ALA A 447 -4.16 -0.62 13.63
CA ALA A 447 -3.18 0.14 14.40
C ALA A 447 -2.83 -0.54 15.72
N THR A 448 -3.83 -1.11 16.41
CA THR A 448 -3.65 -1.86 17.65
C THR A 448 -2.83 -3.14 17.41
N GLY A 449 -3.12 -3.89 16.34
CA GLY A 449 -2.35 -5.08 15.99
C GLY A 449 -0.90 -4.77 15.62
N LEU A 450 -0.68 -3.71 14.85
CA LEU A 450 0.68 -3.20 14.55
C LEU A 450 1.39 -2.74 15.82
N ALA A 451 0.70 -2.06 16.73
CA ALA A 451 1.29 -1.61 17.99
C ALA A 451 1.76 -2.80 18.84
N LEU A 452 0.93 -3.81 19.04
CA LEU A 452 1.32 -5.02 19.76
C LEU A 452 2.52 -5.74 19.10
N THR A 453 2.54 -5.81 17.77
CA THR A 453 3.69 -6.36 17.02
C THR A 453 4.96 -5.55 17.26
N ALA A 454 4.86 -4.21 17.22
CA ALA A 454 5.97 -3.31 17.50
C ALA A 454 6.48 -3.41 18.94
N LEU A 455 5.59 -3.58 19.92
CA LEU A 455 5.95 -3.80 21.33
C LEU A 455 6.70 -5.13 21.51
N GLU A 456 6.29 -6.19 20.80
CA GLU A 456 7.02 -7.47 20.78
C GLU A 456 8.45 -7.28 20.26
N HIS A 457 8.60 -6.66 19.08
CA HIS A 457 9.90 -6.37 18.48
C HIS A 457 10.77 -5.43 19.34
N GLY A 458 10.13 -4.52 20.07
CA GLY A 458 10.80 -3.54 20.95
C GLY A 458 11.04 -4.02 22.37
N GLY A 459 10.76 -5.28 22.69
CA GLY A 459 10.96 -5.87 24.02
C GLY A 459 10.13 -5.25 25.14
N LEU A 460 8.95 -4.71 24.82
CA LEU A 460 8.02 -4.16 25.80
C LEU A 460 6.92 -5.17 26.12
N PHE A 461 7.02 -5.73 27.32
CA PHE A 461 6.32 -6.95 27.70
C PHE A 461 5.35 -6.77 28.88
N GLY A 462 5.23 -5.55 29.42
CA GLY A 462 4.36 -5.24 30.56
C GLY A 462 2.88 -5.54 30.28
N GLU A 463 2.23 -6.27 31.19
CA GLU A 463 0.82 -6.65 31.10
C GLU A 463 -0.10 -5.44 30.92
N GLU A 464 0.28 -4.30 31.50
CA GLU A 464 -0.43 -3.03 31.41
C GLU A 464 -0.67 -2.60 29.98
N HIS A 465 0.13 -3.03 28.99
CA HIS A 465 -0.04 -2.77 27.56
C HIS A 465 -0.80 -3.89 26.84
N TRP A 466 -0.44 -5.14 27.13
CA TRP A 466 -0.90 -6.32 26.38
C TRP A 466 -2.35 -6.70 26.67
N ALA A 467 -2.78 -6.73 27.93
CA ALA A 467 -4.13 -7.18 28.27
C ALA A 467 -5.21 -6.26 27.65
N PRO A 468 -5.10 -4.92 27.75
CA PRO A 468 -6.08 -4.02 27.14
C PRO A 468 -6.02 -4.04 25.61
N GLY A 469 -4.83 -4.15 25.00
CA GLY A 469 -4.70 -4.21 23.53
C GLY A 469 -5.30 -5.47 22.93
N LEU A 470 -5.06 -6.63 23.54
CA LEU A 470 -5.69 -7.89 23.12
C LEU A 470 -7.20 -7.87 23.38
N GLY A 471 -7.64 -7.31 24.52
CA GLY A 471 -9.05 -7.09 24.82
C GLY A 471 -9.74 -6.28 23.73
N TYR A 472 -9.16 -5.13 23.35
CA TYR A 472 -9.67 -4.28 22.29
C TYR A 472 -9.81 -5.02 20.96
N LEU A 473 -8.80 -5.78 20.52
CA LEU A 473 -8.86 -6.53 19.26
C LEU A 473 -9.96 -7.59 19.27
N VAL A 474 -10.11 -8.32 20.37
CA VAL A 474 -11.16 -9.34 20.51
C VAL A 474 -12.55 -8.69 20.51
N GLU A 475 -12.72 -7.56 21.18
CA GLU A 475 -14.02 -6.88 21.33
C GLU A 475 -14.49 -6.20 20.05
N ASN A 476 -13.56 -5.81 19.19
CA ASN A 476 -13.85 -5.18 17.91
C ASN A 476 -13.81 -6.16 16.73
N GLN A 477 -13.66 -7.46 16.97
CA GLN A 477 -13.79 -8.47 15.92
C GLN A 477 -15.26 -8.68 15.56
N ARG A 478 -15.56 -8.74 14.26
CA ARG A 478 -16.89 -9.10 13.74
C ARG A 478 -17.11 -10.61 13.82
N ASP A 479 -18.38 -11.03 13.77
CA ASP A 479 -18.76 -12.44 13.82
C ASP A 479 -18.17 -13.29 12.68
N ASP A 480 -17.88 -12.67 11.54
CA ASP A 480 -17.26 -13.31 10.38
C ASP A 480 -15.73 -13.47 10.51
N GLY A 481 -15.14 -13.04 11.63
CA GLY A 481 -13.70 -13.11 11.89
C GLY A 481 -12.90 -11.92 11.36
N THR A 482 -13.55 -10.91 10.79
CA THR A 482 -12.91 -9.69 10.27
C THR A 482 -12.90 -8.54 11.26
N TRP A 483 -12.21 -7.45 10.92
CA TRP A 483 -12.21 -6.20 11.68
C TRP A 483 -12.70 -5.01 10.84
N PRO A 484 -13.33 -4.00 11.47
CA PRO A 484 -13.51 -2.71 10.84
C PRO A 484 -12.14 -2.08 10.54
N GLY A 485 -12.05 -1.46 9.37
CA GLY A 485 -10.81 -0.88 8.87
C GLY A 485 -10.98 0.59 8.50
N VAL A 486 -9.84 1.25 8.38
CA VAL A 486 -9.70 2.66 8.00
C VAL A 486 -8.69 2.79 6.88
N PRO A 487 -8.67 3.91 6.12
CA PRO A 487 -7.64 4.15 5.11
C PRO A 487 -6.24 4.25 5.73
N LEU A 488 -5.36 3.31 5.37
CA LEU A 488 -4.00 3.22 5.91
C LEU A 488 -2.92 3.37 4.84
N MET A 489 -3.18 2.84 3.64
CA MET A 489 -2.18 2.70 2.58
C MET A 489 -2.22 3.90 1.65
N TYR A 490 -1.07 4.49 1.32
CA TYR A 490 -0.95 5.55 0.33
C TYR A 490 -0.91 4.98 -1.09
N GLY A 491 -1.74 5.50 -1.99
CA GLY A 491 -1.76 5.05 -3.38
C GLY A 491 -2.61 5.93 -4.28
N PRO A 492 -2.03 6.71 -5.20
CA PRO A 492 -0.68 7.26 -5.12
C PRO A 492 -0.57 8.30 -3.99
N ARG A 493 0.63 8.48 -3.41
CA ARG A 493 0.86 9.50 -2.38
C ARG A 493 0.37 10.90 -2.80
N PRO A 494 -0.30 11.66 -1.90
CA PRO A 494 -0.62 11.33 -0.50
C PRO A 494 -2.03 10.76 -0.30
N LEU A 495 -2.72 10.30 -1.36
CA LEU A 495 -4.08 9.77 -1.25
C LEU A 495 -4.08 8.43 -0.52
N LEU A 496 -4.95 8.28 0.48
CA LEU A 496 -5.11 7.04 1.23
C LEU A 496 -6.13 6.12 0.58
N THR A 497 -5.95 4.83 0.82
CA THR A 497 -6.83 3.73 0.45
C THR A 497 -6.99 2.80 1.64
N HIS A 498 -8.20 2.28 1.80
CA HIS A 498 -8.48 1.16 2.69
C HIS A 498 -8.51 -0.15 1.92
N TYR A 499 -7.69 -1.10 2.36
CA TYR A 499 -7.71 -2.50 1.94
C TYR A 499 -8.15 -3.37 3.12
N PRO A 500 -9.26 -4.12 3.01
CA PRO A 500 -9.70 -5.05 4.05
C PRO A 500 -8.65 -6.10 4.41
N THR A 501 -7.91 -6.63 3.42
CA THR A 501 -6.82 -7.60 3.60
C THR A 501 -5.70 -7.05 4.48
N HIS A 502 -5.33 -5.78 4.33
CA HIS A 502 -4.33 -5.13 5.19
C HIS A 502 -4.84 -5.00 6.63
N THR A 503 -6.10 -4.58 6.82
CA THR A 503 -6.71 -4.51 8.15
C THR A 503 -6.67 -5.88 8.82
N GLN A 504 -7.03 -6.94 8.09
CA GLN A 504 -7.03 -8.30 8.60
C GLN A 504 -5.63 -8.74 9.05
N ALA A 505 -4.64 -8.59 8.17
CA ALA A 505 -3.28 -9.04 8.43
C ALA A 505 -2.65 -8.31 9.62
N PHE A 506 -2.83 -6.99 9.70
CA PHE A 506 -2.28 -6.18 10.79
C PHE A 506 -2.91 -6.50 12.14
N SER A 507 -4.24 -6.67 12.21
CA SER A 507 -4.93 -7.07 13.44
C SER A 507 -4.49 -8.46 13.92
N VAL A 508 -4.35 -9.41 12.99
CA VAL A 508 -3.95 -10.80 13.29
C VAL A 508 -2.50 -10.88 13.75
N GLY A 509 -1.60 -10.08 13.18
CA GLY A 509 -0.20 -10.03 13.61
C GLY A 509 -0.06 -9.75 15.11
N GLY A 510 -0.83 -8.78 15.62
CA GLY A 510 -0.86 -8.47 17.06
C GLY A 510 -1.48 -9.58 17.92
N LEU A 511 -2.54 -10.24 17.44
CA LEU A 511 -3.14 -11.38 18.16
C LEU A 511 -2.18 -12.57 18.24
N LEU A 512 -1.44 -12.88 17.18
CA LEU A 512 -0.43 -13.96 17.19
C LEU A 512 0.76 -13.61 18.09
N ALA A 513 1.21 -12.34 18.08
CA ALA A 513 2.20 -11.87 19.04
C ALA A 513 1.71 -12.09 20.48
N GLY A 514 0.44 -11.75 20.76
CA GLY A 514 -0.18 -12.03 22.06
C GLY A 514 -0.27 -13.53 22.38
N GLN A 515 -0.67 -14.36 21.42
CA GLN A 515 -0.78 -15.80 21.61
C GLN A 515 0.57 -16.46 21.94
N ARG A 516 1.66 -16.08 21.26
CA ARG A 516 3.01 -16.56 21.59
C ARG A 516 3.37 -16.26 23.04
N ARG A 517 3.07 -15.05 23.51
CA ARG A 517 3.31 -14.64 24.91
C ARG A 517 2.50 -15.46 25.91
N LEU A 518 1.22 -15.68 25.60
CA LEU A 518 0.32 -16.50 26.42
C LEU A 518 0.81 -17.95 26.56
N HIS A 519 1.30 -18.56 25.47
CA HIS A 519 1.83 -19.92 25.51
C HIS A 519 3.17 -20.02 26.26
N HIS A 520 4.05 -19.02 26.14
CA HIS A 520 5.29 -18.98 26.91
C HIS A 520 5.04 -18.90 28.42
N ALA A 521 3.97 -18.21 28.86
CA ALA A 521 3.59 -18.13 30.27
C ALA A 521 2.99 -19.44 30.83
N ALA A 522 2.44 -20.31 29.97
CA ALA A 522 1.73 -21.52 30.41
C ALA A 522 2.67 -22.71 30.75
N GLY A 523 3.91 -22.73 30.24
CA GLY A 523 4.87 -23.85 30.42
C GLY A 523 4.33 -25.22 29.93
N PRO A 524 5.17 -26.28 29.84
CA PRO A 524 4.66 -27.61 29.59
C PRO A 524 3.90 -28.07 30.84
N THR A 525 2.58 -28.17 30.75
CA THR A 525 1.79 -28.90 31.74
C THR A 525 2.34 -30.32 31.82
N ALA A 526 2.87 -30.70 32.97
CA ALA A 526 3.28 -32.06 33.26
C ALA A 526 2.07 -32.98 32.99
N SER A 527 2.14 -33.74 31.90
CA SER A 527 1.30 -34.91 31.71
C SER A 527 1.74 -35.93 32.75
N THR A 528 1.18 -35.87 33.95
CA THR A 528 1.20 -36.96 34.90
C THR A 528 0.30 -38.07 34.37
N HIS A 529 0.81 -38.83 33.41
CA HIS A 529 0.42 -40.22 33.29
C HIS A 529 0.92 -40.92 34.56
N LYS A 530 0.00 -41.10 35.52
CA LYS A 530 0.13 -42.17 36.51
C LYS A 530 -0.06 -43.48 35.76
N GLU A 531 1.04 -44.20 35.57
CA GLU A 531 1.00 -45.66 35.57
C GLU A 531 0.68 -46.09 37.00
N ASP A 532 -0.43 -46.77 37.17
CA ASP A 532 -0.63 -47.92 38.07
C ASP A 532 -1.72 -48.80 37.44
#